data_AF-A0A6V7XTA3-F1
#
_entry.id   AF-A0A6V7XTA3-F1
#
_cell.length_a   1.000
_cell.length_b   1.000
_cell.length_c   1.000
_cell.angle_alpha   90.00
_cell.angle_beta   90.00
_cell.angle_gamma   90.00
#
_symmetry.space_group_name_H-M   'P 1'
#
loop_
_entity.id
_entity.type
_entity.pdbx_description
1 polymer ?
#
loop_
_entity_poly.entity_id
_entity_poly.type
_entity_poly.pdbx_seq_one_letter_code
_entity_poly.pdbx_strand_id
1 'polypeptide(L)'
;IKLPTGLTAGQQRAKDQQRLNFIKNLGVNVDVYWECEIRKMVSKDFEMRKMFKNYLDDGPINIRSAFYGGRTGPLKLFHSAQQGEKISYYDVTSLYPFINVSTRYPVGHPEVHVINKDVNWTKPEDNIYNLSLLKLFIIPPRNIDIPVLPMKIGEDEDERLLFPLCSTCAKEHPHGDVKENYCCPHSDQQRGWVTTLHLH
;
A
#
# COMPACT_ATOMS: atom_id res chain seq x y z
N ILE A 1 2.70 32.20 -13.52
CA ILE A 1 3.18 30.83 -13.22
C ILE A 1 1.98 29.90 -13.31
N LYS A 2 1.99 28.95 -14.25
CA LYS A 2 0.97 27.90 -14.36
C LYS A 2 1.39 26.72 -13.48
N LEU A 3 0.44 26.16 -12.74
CA LEU A 3 0.62 24.97 -11.91
C LEU A 3 0.65 23.71 -12.79
N PRO A 4 1.09 22.54 -12.26
CA PRO A 4 1.03 21.25 -12.98
C PRO A 4 -0.36 20.89 -13.50
N THR A 5 -1.40 21.48 -12.91
CA THR A 5 -2.81 21.37 -13.35
C THR A 5 -3.13 22.18 -14.61
N GLY A 6 -2.17 22.92 -15.17
CA GLY A 6 -2.34 23.83 -16.30
C GLY A 6 -3.02 25.17 -15.95
N LEU A 7 -3.49 25.32 -14.72
CA LEU A 7 -4.19 26.50 -14.21
C LEU A 7 -3.23 27.49 -13.54
N THR A 8 -3.61 28.77 -13.50
CA THR A 8 -2.91 29.74 -12.63
C THR A 8 -3.32 29.52 -11.17
N ALA A 9 -2.47 29.96 -10.22
CA ALA A 9 -2.81 29.89 -8.80
C ALA A 9 -4.14 30.60 -8.45
N GLY A 10 -4.44 31.71 -9.12
CA GLY A 10 -5.72 32.41 -8.95
C GLY A 10 -6.92 31.60 -9.44
N GLN A 11 -6.78 30.93 -10.59
CA GLN A 11 -7.83 30.06 -11.14
C GLN A 11 -8.07 28.84 -10.25
N GLN A 12 -7.01 28.26 -9.69
CA GLN A 12 -7.13 27.14 -8.75
C GLN A 12 -7.89 27.57 -7.49
N ARG A 13 -7.51 28.70 -6.88
CA ARG A 13 -8.19 29.25 -5.69
C ARG A 13 -9.67 29.55 -5.96
N ALA A 14 -10.00 30.07 -7.13
CA ALA A 14 -11.40 30.33 -7.50
C ALA A 14 -12.23 29.04 -7.57
N LYS A 15 -11.67 27.96 -8.16
CA LYS A 15 -12.30 26.63 -8.18
C LYS A 15 -12.45 26.04 -6.78
N ASP A 16 -11.41 26.14 -5.95
CA ASP A 16 -11.45 25.64 -4.58
C ASP A 16 -12.53 26.37 -3.75
N GLN A 17 -12.64 27.69 -3.92
CA GLN A 17 -13.69 28.48 -3.28
C GLN A 17 -15.10 28.07 -3.74
N GLN A 18 -15.30 27.83 -5.04
CA GLN A 18 -16.58 27.34 -5.55
C GLN A 18 -16.95 26.00 -4.93
N ARG A 19 -15.99 25.08 -4.83
CA ARG A 19 -16.19 23.76 -4.20
C ARG A 19 -16.51 23.90 -2.71
N LEU A 20 -15.80 24.76 -1.98
CA LEU A 20 -16.05 25.03 -0.56
C LEU A 20 -17.45 25.61 -0.33
N ASN A 21 -17.87 26.58 -1.15
CA ASN A 21 -19.20 27.16 -1.05
C ASN A 21 -20.29 26.12 -1.31
N PHE A 22 -20.10 25.25 -2.31
CA PHE A 22 -21.01 24.14 -2.57
C PHE A 22 -21.17 23.23 -1.36
N ILE A 23 -20.06 22.80 -0.73
CA ILE A 23 -20.09 21.91 0.44
C ILE A 23 -20.76 22.60 1.64
N LYS A 24 -20.44 23.88 1.89
CA LYS A 24 -21.07 24.66 2.97
C LYS A 24 -22.57 24.83 2.77
N ASN A 25 -23.02 25.02 1.52
CA ASN A 25 -24.44 25.10 1.17
C ASN A 25 -25.20 23.79 1.42
N LEU A 26 -24.51 22.64 1.49
CA LEU A 26 -25.11 21.37 1.90
C LEU A 26 -25.29 21.26 3.42
N GLY A 27 -24.98 22.32 4.19
CA GLY A 27 -25.09 22.35 5.65
C GLY A 27 -23.94 21.66 6.38
N VAL A 28 -22.86 21.29 5.67
CA VAL A 28 -21.68 20.68 6.27
C VAL A 28 -20.78 21.78 6.83
N ASN A 29 -20.39 21.66 8.10
CA ASN A 29 -19.37 22.54 8.67
C ASN A 29 -18.00 22.14 8.10
N VAL A 30 -17.28 23.11 7.54
CA VAL A 30 -15.98 22.87 6.87
C VAL A 30 -14.93 23.82 7.45
N ASP A 31 -13.98 23.24 8.17
CA ASP A 31 -12.76 23.91 8.62
C ASP A 31 -11.67 23.77 7.55
N VAL A 32 -11.04 24.88 7.18
CA VAL A 32 -10.02 24.93 6.12
C VAL A 32 -8.70 25.37 6.74
N TYR A 33 -7.67 24.54 6.58
CA TYR A 33 -6.31 24.83 6.99
C TYR A 33 -5.38 24.77 5.78
N TRP A 34 -4.50 25.75 5.66
CA TRP A 34 -3.44 25.72 4.67
C TRP A 34 -2.35 24.74 5.06
N GLU A 35 -1.69 24.15 4.07
CA GLU A 35 -0.58 23.22 4.29
C GLU A 35 0.51 23.81 5.21
N CYS A 36 0.84 25.10 5.03
CA CYS A 36 1.85 25.76 5.85
C CYS A 36 1.39 25.99 7.30
N GLU A 37 0.10 26.11 7.56
CA GLU A 37 -0.48 26.19 8.90
C GLU A 37 -0.41 24.83 9.59
N ILE A 38 -0.83 23.77 8.90
CA ILE A 38 -0.72 22.39 9.38
C ILE A 38 0.74 22.05 9.69
N ARG A 39 1.69 22.38 8.81
CA ARG A 39 3.13 22.15 9.06
C ARG A 39 3.62 22.86 10.32
N LYS A 40 3.14 24.07 10.60
CA LYS A 40 3.47 24.81 11.84
C LYS A 40 2.81 24.21 13.08
N MET A 41 1.60 23.66 12.96
CA MET A 41 0.93 23.00 14.08
C MET A 41 1.64 21.67 14.42
N VAL A 42 1.92 20.85 13.40
CA VAL A 42 2.67 19.59 13.54
C VAL A 42 4.07 19.81 14.12
N SER A 43 4.74 20.92 13.79
CA SER A 43 6.07 21.21 14.32
C SER A 43 6.07 21.64 15.79
N LYS A 44 4.94 22.08 16.34
CA LYS A 44 4.80 22.54 17.73
C LYS A 44 4.15 21.50 18.64
N ASP A 45 3.27 20.67 18.10
CA ASP A 45 2.48 19.71 18.87
C ASP A 45 3.01 18.27 18.65
N PHE A 46 3.41 17.63 19.75
CA PHE A 46 3.91 16.26 19.73
C PHE A 46 2.82 15.24 19.41
N GLU A 47 1.63 15.38 19.98
CA GLU A 47 0.52 14.46 19.76
C GLU A 47 -0.01 14.58 18.34
N MET A 48 -0.12 15.80 17.81
CA MET A 48 -0.49 16.01 16.40
C MET A 48 0.54 15.35 15.47
N ARG A 49 1.84 15.53 15.73
CA ARG A 49 2.90 14.89 14.93
C ARG A 49 2.82 13.38 14.98
N LYS A 50 2.55 12.81 16.16
CA LYS A 50 2.38 11.37 16.34
C LYS A 50 1.13 10.85 15.59
N MET A 51 0.01 11.57 15.64
CA MET A 51 -1.19 11.21 14.90
C MET A 51 -0.97 11.24 13.38
N PHE A 52 -0.39 12.32 12.85
CA PHE A 52 -0.09 12.42 11.41
C PHE A 52 0.86 11.32 10.93
N LYS A 53 1.88 10.98 11.74
CA LYS A 53 2.82 9.90 11.41
C LYS A 53 2.15 8.52 11.40
N ASN A 54 1.14 8.31 12.24
CA ASN A 54 0.44 7.03 12.38
C ASN A 54 -0.87 6.98 11.59
N TYR A 55 -1.22 8.03 10.85
CA TYR A 55 -2.45 8.07 10.08
C TYR A 55 -2.36 7.07 8.93
N LEU A 56 -3.30 6.13 8.88
CA LEU A 56 -3.28 5.01 7.95
C LEU A 56 -3.98 5.33 6.62
N ASP A 57 -4.89 6.29 6.61
CA ASP A 57 -5.69 6.60 5.42
C ASP A 57 -5.03 7.68 4.56
N ASP A 58 -4.43 7.29 3.44
CA ASP A 58 -3.87 8.21 2.45
C ASP A 58 -4.90 8.73 1.42
N GLY A 59 -6.20 8.53 1.66
CA GLY A 59 -7.29 9.11 0.87
C GLY A 59 -7.97 8.10 -0.08
N PRO A 60 -8.52 8.53 -1.23
CA PRO A 60 -9.21 7.62 -2.14
C PRO A 60 -8.26 6.58 -2.75
N ILE A 61 -8.82 5.47 -3.24
CA ILE A 61 -8.06 4.42 -3.93
C ILE A 61 -7.27 5.00 -5.11
N ASN A 62 -5.96 4.71 -5.15
CA ASN A 62 -5.10 5.01 -6.29
C ASN A 62 -4.79 3.71 -7.03
N ILE A 63 -5.34 3.54 -8.23
CA ILE A 63 -5.17 2.32 -9.05
C ILE A 63 -3.69 1.99 -9.26
N ARG A 64 -2.82 3.00 -9.45
CA ARG A 64 -1.38 2.78 -9.65
C ARG A 64 -0.67 2.20 -8.44
N SER A 65 -1.23 2.37 -7.24
CA SER A 65 -0.67 1.78 -6.01
C SER A 65 -0.80 0.26 -5.97
N ALA A 66 -1.71 -0.32 -6.77
CA ALA A 66 -1.84 -1.77 -6.93
C ALA A 66 -0.81 -2.38 -7.89
N PHE A 67 0.01 -1.55 -8.55
CA PHE A 67 1.03 -2.04 -9.48
C PHE A 67 2.33 -2.34 -8.75
N TYR A 68 2.71 -3.61 -8.80
CA TYR A 68 3.95 -4.14 -8.26
C TYR A 68 4.78 -4.76 -9.37
N GLY A 69 6.10 -4.71 -9.20
CA GLY A 69 7.02 -5.42 -10.08
C GLY A 69 7.05 -6.93 -9.79
N GLY A 70 8.03 -7.61 -10.38
CA GLY A 70 8.28 -9.02 -10.09
C GLY A 70 8.68 -9.26 -8.63
N ARG A 71 8.39 -10.46 -8.12
CA ARG A 71 8.86 -10.90 -6.81
C ARG A 71 10.34 -11.26 -6.88
N THR A 72 11.15 -10.57 -6.10
CA THR A 72 12.54 -10.95 -5.83
C THR A 72 12.68 -11.19 -4.33
N GLY A 73 12.90 -12.44 -3.93
CA GLY A 73 12.97 -12.80 -2.51
C GLY A 73 13.74 -14.10 -2.31
N PRO A 74 15.07 -14.07 -2.17
CA PRO A 74 15.86 -15.26 -1.93
C PRO A 74 15.58 -15.82 -0.53
N LEU A 75 15.31 -17.12 -0.41
CA LEU A 75 15.24 -17.82 0.88
C LEU A 75 16.64 -18.04 1.48
N LYS A 76 17.66 -18.07 0.64
CA LYS A 76 19.06 -18.30 1.01
C LYS A 76 19.96 -17.45 0.12
N LEU A 77 20.81 -16.61 0.72
CA LEU A 77 21.68 -15.69 -0.02
C LEU A 77 22.82 -16.42 -0.74
N PHE A 78 23.32 -17.50 -0.13
CA PHE A 78 24.38 -18.32 -0.73
C PHE A 78 24.23 -19.78 -0.34
N HIS A 79 24.41 -20.67 -1.30
CA HIS A 79 24.44 -22.10 -1.07
C HIS A 79 25.43 -22.76 -2.03
N SER A 80 26.32 -23.56 -1.46
CA SER A 80 27.16 -24.49 -2.22
C SER A 80 26.61 -25.89 -2.05
N ALA A 81 26.49 -26.62 -3.16
CA ALA A 81 25.99 -28.00 -3.16
C ALA A 81 26.97 -28.93 -2.42
N GLN A 82 26.45 -29.73 -1.50
CA GLN A 82 27.22 -30.76 -0.81
C GLN A 82 27.34 -32.05 -1.65
N GLN A 83 28.15 -33.00 -1.21
CA GLN A 83 28.30 -34.28 -1.90
C GLN A 83 26.96 -35.02 -1.98
N GLY A 84 26.48 -35.31 -3.19
CA GLY A 84 25.19 -35.94 -3.44
C GLY A 84 24.03 -34.96 -3.61
N GLU A 85 24.25 -33.66 -3.42
CA GLU A 85 23.25 -32.61 -3.65
C GLU A 85 23.28 -32.12 -5.10
N LYS A 86 22.11 -31.78 -5.65
CA LYS A 86 21.96 -31.17 -6.99
C LYS A 86 21.16 -29.89 -6.87
N ILE A 87 21.69 -28.82 -7.46
CA ILE A 87 20.97 -27.55 -7.62
C ILE A 87 20.34 -27.55 -9.01
N SER A 88 19.06 -27.21 -9.08
CA SER A 88 18.32 -27.03 -10.34
C SER A 88 17.77 -25.62 -10.41
N TYR A 89 17.70 -25.07 -11.62
CA TYR A 89 17.05 -23.79 -11.87
C TYR A 89 15.80 -24.03 -12.70
N TYR A 90 14.78 -23.23 -12.44
CA TYR A 90 13.55 -23.22 -13.22
C TYR A 90 13.31 -21.78 -13.67
N ASP A 91 13.09 -21.60 -14.97
CA ASP A 91 12.79 -20.31 -15.57
C ASP A 91 11.54 -20.44 -16.43
N VAL A 92 10.62 -19.48 -16.30
CA VAL A 92 9.38 -19.46 -17.09
C VAL A 92 9.63 -18.61 -18.33
N THR A 93 9.73 -19.28 -19.48
CA THR A 93 9.82 -18.60 -20.78
C THR A 93 8.57 -17.73 -21.00
N SER A 94 8.78 -16.43 -21.17
CA SER A 94 7.72 -15.47 -21.52
C SER A 94 6.57 -15.39 -20.49
N LEU A 95 6.88 -15.35 -19.19
CA LEU A 95 5.90 -15.22 -18.10
C LEU A 95 4.85 -14.12 -18.36
N TYR A 96 5.28 -12.86 -18.56
CA TYR A 96 4.33 -11.75 -18.75
C TYR A 96 3.44 -11.90 -19.99
N PRO A 97 3.97 -12.20 -21.19
CA PRO A 97 3.11 -12.51 -22.34
C PRO A 97 2.09 -13.63 -22.08
N PHE A 98 2.50 -14.72 -21.41
CA PHE A 98 1.60 -15.81 -21.09
C PHE A 98 0.46 -15.37 -20.16
N ILE A 99 0.76 -14.61 -19.10
CA ILE A 99 -0.25 -14.08 -18.18
C ILE A 99 -1.20 -13.11 -18.89
N ASN A 100 -0.67 -12.22 -19.73
CA ASN A 100 -1.48 -11.25 -20.49
C ASN A 100 -2.51 -11.91 -21.43
N VAL A 101 -2.21 -13.09 -21.97
CA VAL A 101 -3.12 -13.85 -22.84
C VAL A 101 -4.09 -14.72 -22.05
N SER A 102 -3.65 -15.32 -20.95
CA SER A 102 -4.41 -16.32 -20.19
C SER A 102 -5.30 -15.76 -19.09
N THR A 103 -5.02 -14.55 -18.61
CA THR A 103 -5.68 -13.97 -17.44
C THR A 103 -6.77 -12.99 -17.84
N ARG A 104 -7.89 -13.00 -17.11
CA ARG A 104 -8.95 -12.00 -17.27
C ARG A 104 -8.57 -10.72 -16.54
N TYR A 105 -8.70 -9.59 -17.25
CA TYR A 105 -8.49 -8.25 -16.70
C TYR A 105 -9.81 -7.49 -16.58
N PRO A 106 -9.97 -6.63 -15.56
CA PRO A 106 -11.07 -5.70 -15.51
C PRO A 106 -10.94 -4.68 -16.66
N VAL A 107 -12.04 -4.43 -17.36
CA VAL A 107 -12.11 -3.48 -18.49
C VAL A 107 -13.29 -2.53 -18.30
N GLY A 108 -13.16 -1.30 -18.79
CA GLY A 108 -14.19 -0.28 -18.73
C GLY A 108 -14.03 0.70 -17.55
N HIS A 109 -15.10 1.45 -17.27
CA HIS A 109 -15.11 2.42 -16.18
C HIS A 109 -15.45 1.73 -14.85
N PRO A 110 -14.67 1.95 -13.78
CA PRO A 110 -14.93 1.32 -12.49
C PRO A 110 -16.18 1.91 -11.84
N GLU A 111 -16.97 1.06 -11.21
CA GLU A 111 -17.95 1.49 -10.21
C GLU A 111 -17.25 1.64 -8.86
N VAL A 112 -17.44 2.78 -8.20
CA VAL A 112 -16.78 3.07 -6.92
C VAL A 112 -17.73 2.76 -5.79
N HIS A 113 -17.38 1.75 -5.00
CA HIS A 113 -18.06 1.44 -3.74
C HIS A 113 -17.25 1.98 -2.57
N VAL A 114 -17.83 2.87 -1.78
CA VAL A 114 -17.22 3.36 -0.54
C VAL A 114 -17.68 2.46 0.60
N ILE A 115 -16.77 1.59 1.05
CA ILE A 115 -17.07 0.58 2.07
C ILE A 115 -16.04 0.73 3.20
N ASN A 116 -16.48 1.28 4.33
CA ASN A 116 -15.67 1.46 5.53
C ASN A 116 -16.18 0.51 6.62
N LYS A 117 -15.96 -0.79 6.45
CA LYS A 117 -16.36 -1.81 7.42
C LYS A 117 -15.25 -2.84 7.60
N ASP A 118 -15.14 -3.35 8.81
CA ASP A 118 -14.25 -4.46 9.10
C ASP A 118 -14.77 -5.74 8.43
N VAL A 119 -13.84 -6.57 7.98
CA VAL A 119 -14.11 -7.87 7.38
C VAL A 119 -13.19 -8.92 8.01
N ASN A 120 -13.67 -10.16 8.10
CA ASN A 120 -12.87 -11.28 8.57
C ASN A 120 -12.62 -12.25 7.41
N TRP A 121 -11.72 -11.86 6.50
CA TRP A 121 -11.35 -12.67 5.33
C TRP A 121 -10.13 -13.52 5.64
N THR A 122 -10.37 -14.80 5.89
CA THR A 122 -9.36 -15.79 6.26
C THR A 122 -9.17 -16.86 5.20
N LYS A 123 -10.14 -16.99 4.28
CA LYS A 123 -10.15 -17.93 3.17
C LYS A 123 -10.53 -17.22 1.87
N PRO A 124 -10.16 -17.78 0.70
CA PRO A 124 -10.53 -17.21 -0.59
C PRO A 124 -12.03 -16.96 -0.75
N GLU A 125 -12.86 -17.88 -0.24
CA GLU A 125 -14.33 -17.80 -0.35
C GLU A 125 -14.96 -16.63 0.43
N ASP A 126 -14.24 -16.05 1.40
CA ASP A 126 -14.74 -14.94 2.22
C ASP A 126 -14.79 -13.62 1.42
N ASN A 127 -13.95 -13.49 0.39
CA ASN A 127 -13.94 -12.32 -0.48
C ASN A 127 -14.99 -12.45 -1.60
N ILE A 128 -16.06 -11.67 -1.47
CA ILE A 128 -17.15 -11.63 -2.46
C ILE A 128 -16.85 -10.70 -3.67
N TYR A 129 -15.75 -9.95 -3.64
CA TYR A 129 -15.40 -8.95 -4.65
C TYR A 129 -14.39 -9.51 -5.67
N ASN A 130 -14.88 -10.33 -6.60
CA ASN A 130 -14.08 -10.91 -7.68
C ASN A 130 -13.72 -9.86 -8.75
N LEU A 131 -12.50 -9.93 -9.30
CA LEU A 131 -11.98 -9.01 -10.33
C LEU A 131 -12.12 -7.53 -9.92
N SER A 132 -11.75 -7.24 -8.68
CA SER A 132 -11.90 -5.91 -8.08
C SER A 132 -10.57 -5.33 -7.62
N LEU A 133 -10.53 -4.00 -7.52
CA LEU A 133 -9.46 -3.27 -6.87
C LEU A 133 -9.94 -2.87 -5.48
N LEU A 134 -9.26 -3.37 -4.44
CA LEU A 134 -9.63 -3.13 -3.06
C LEU A 134 -8.51 -2.38 -2.35
N LYS A 135 -8.87 -1.29 -1.67
CA LYS A 135 -8.00 -0.62 -0.69
C LYS A 135 -8.38 -1.14 0.69
N LEU A 136 -7.44 -1.81 1.35
CA LEU A 136 -7.69 -2.53 2.60
C LEU A 136 -6.58 -2.25 3.61
N PHE A 137 -6.95 -2.22 4.89
CA PHE A 137 -5.99 -2.48 5.95
C PHE A 137 -5.88 -4.00 6.13
N ILE A 138 -4.70 -4.57 5.85
CA ILE A 138 -4.49 -6.01 5.87
C ILE A 138 -3.57 -6.38 7.03
N ILE A 139 -3.92 -7.44 7.75
CA ILE A 139 -3.10 -8.05 8.80
C ILE A 139 -2.56 -9.38 8.27
N PRO A 140 -1.25 -9.54 8.06
CA PRO A 140 -0.70 -10.82 7.61
C PRO A 140 -0.85 -11.92 8.67
N PRO A 141 -0.85 -13.20 8.27
CA PRO A 141 -0.68 -14.30 9.22
C PRO A 141 0.66 -14.18 9.96
N ARG A 142 0.72 -14.69 11.20
CA ARG A 142 1.96 -14.67 12.00
C ARG A 142 3.02 -15.60 11.43
N ASN A 143 2.59 -16.76 10.93
CA ASN A 143 3.45 -17.80 10.40
C ASN A 143 2.92 -18.23 9.03
N ILE A 144 3.75 -18.13 8.00
CA ILE A 144 3.51 -18.64 6.65
C ILE A 144 4.87 -18.86 5.98
N ASP A 145 5.00 -19.93 5.19
CA ASP A 145 6.27 -20.29 4.55
C ASP A 145 6.69 -19.28 3.48
N ILE A 146 5.71 -18.80 2.71
CA ILE A 146 5.92 -17.89 1.60
C ILE A 146 4.98 -16.69 1.79
N PRO A 147 5.45 -15.58 2.37
CA PRO A 147 4.69 -14.34 2.42
C PRO A 147 4.36 -13.85 1.01
N VAL A 148 3.11 -13.47 0.73
CA VAL A 148 2.66 -13.06 -0.62
C VAL A 148 2.14 -11.63 -0.69
N LEU A 149 1.91 -10.98 0.46
CA LEU A 149 1.38 -9.63 0.51
C LEU A 149 2.50 -8.60 0.26
N PRO A 150 2.41 -7.80 -0.82
CA PRO A 150 3.43 -6.84 -1.15
C PRO A 150 3.34 -5.59 -0.27
N MET A 151 4.51 -5.01 0.02
CA MET A 151 4.66 -3.73 0.67
C MET A 151 5.82 -2.97 0.04
N LYS A 152 5.58 -1.73 -0.35
CA LYS A 152 6.61 -0.81 -0.84
C LYS A 152 7.17 -0.03 0.36
N ILE A 153 8.49 -0.08 0.55
CA ILE A 153 9.18 0.60 1.65
C ILE A 153 10.32 1.43 1.07
N GLY A 154 10.39 2.70 1.46
CA GLY A 154 11.34 3.67 0.92
C GLY A 154 10.61 4.89 0.36
N GLU A 155 11.37 5.83 -0.20
CA GLU A 155 10.85 7.03 -0.85
C GLU A 155 11.32 7.05 -2.30
N ASP A 156 10.42 7.41 -3.23
CA ASP A 156 10.64 7.63 -4.66
C ASP A 156 11.69 6.73 -5.34
N GLU A 157 12.97 7.14 -5.32
CA GLU A 157 14.07 6.48 -6.02
C GLU A 157 14.66 5.25 -5.28
N ASP A 158 14.43 5.14 -3.97
CA ASP A 158 14.89 4.04 -3.11
C ASP A 158 13.74 3.11 -2.66
N GLU A 159 12.60 3.14 -3.36
CA GLU A 159 11.48 2.24 -3.10
C GLU A 159 11.86 0.77 -3.30
N ARG A 160 11.68 -0.04 -2.25
CA ARG A 160 11.88 -1.49 -2.28
C ARG A 160 10.56 -2.22 -2.15
N LEU A 161 10.36 -3.23 -3.00
CA LEU A 161 9.25 -4.16 -2.87
C LEU A 161 9.62 -5.30 -1.92
N LEU A 162 8.93 -5.37 -0.79
CA LEU A 162 9.09 -6.41 0.22
C LEU A 162 7.79 -7.21 0.37
N PHE A 163 7.90 -8.39 0.99
CA PHE A 163 6.76 -9.25 1.33
C PHE A 163 6.79 -9.58 2.83
N PRO A 164 6.56 -8.59 3.72
CA PRO A 164 6.74 -8.78 5.15
C PRO A 164 5.53 -9.43 5.83
N LEU A 165 5.74 -9.99 7.03
CA LEU A 165 4.66 -10.42 7.94
C LEU A 165 4.35 -9.39 9.04
N CYS A 166 5.10 -8.28 9.05
CA CYS A 166 4.92 -7.14 9.93
C CYS A 166 5.45 -5.87 9.26
N SER A 167 4.58 -4.89 9.05
CA SER A 167 4.96 -3.60 8.46
C SER A 167 5.94 -2.82 9.34
N THR A 168 5.76 -2.83 10.67
CA THR A 168 6.69 -2.17 11.60
C THR A 168 8.09 -2.75 11.51
N CYS A 169 8.25 -4.08 11.59
CA CYS A 169 9.56 -4.73 11.47
C CYS A 169 10.25 -4.37 10.15
N ALA A 170 9.50 -4.37 9.04
CA ALA A 170 10.04 -4.07 7.73
C ALA A 170 10.47 -2.60 7.59
N LYS A 171 9.77 -1.67 8.26
CA LYS A 171 10.14 -0.25 8.32
C LYS A 171 11.33 0.00 9.25
N GLU A 172 11.45 -0.72 10.36
CA GLU A 172 12.56 -0.60 11.32
C GLU A 172 13.85 -1.25 10.80
N HIS A 173 13.72 -2.31 9.99
CA HIS A 173 14.83 -3.07 9.43
C HIS A 173 14.72 -3.18 7.90
N PRO A 174 14.75 -2.07 7.15
CA PRO A 174 14.49 -2.05 5.70
C PRO A 174 15.59 -2.73 4.87
N HIS A 175 16.78 -2.90 5.43
CA HIS A 175 17.90 -3.63 4.82
C HIS A 175 17.95 -5.10 5.23
N GLY A 176 16.98 -5.56 6.02
CA GLY A 176 16.96 -6.88 6.61
C GLY A 176 17.93 -7.00 7.79
N ASP A 177 17.63 -7.95 8.67
CA ASP A 177 18.53 -8.44 9.72
C ASP A 177 18.19 -9.92 9.92
N VAL A 178 19.19 -10.76 10.20
CA VAL A 178 18.99 -12.19 10.43
C VAL A 178 19.06 -12.44 11.92
N LYS A 179 17.89 -12.53 12.55
CA LYS A 179 17.75 -12.90 13.96
C LYS A 179 17.19 -14.31 14.06
N GLU A 180 18.06 -15.25 14.44
CA GLU A 180 17.63 -16.61 14.76
C GLU A 180 16.58 -16.56 15.88
N ASN A 181 15.47 -17.30 15.71
CA ASN A 181 14.35 -17.36 16.66
C ASN A 181 13.63 -16.02 16.92
N TYR A 182 13.65 -15.09 15.97
CA TYR A 182 12.92 -13.83 16.11
C TYR A 182 11.40 -14.06 16.22
N CYS A 183 10.82 -13.59 17.33
CA CYS A 183 9.37 -13.50 17.50
C CYS A 183 8.95 -12.03 17.47
N CYS A 184 8.14 -11.66 16.49
CA CYS A 184 7.64 -10.29 16.34
C CYS A 184 6.73 -9.91 17.53
N PRO A 185 7.11 -8.91 18.36
CA PRO A 185 6.32 -8.50 19.52
C PRO A 185 5.15 -7.57 19.16
N HIS A 186 5.05 -7.16 17.89
CA HIS A 186 4.06 -6.20 17.44
C HIS A 186 2.64 -6.79 17.47
N SER A 187 1.70 -5.95 17.90
CA SER A 187 0.25 -6.20 17.81
C SER A 187 -0.21 -6.29 16.35
N ASP A 188 -1.40 -6.83 16.11
CA ASP A 188 -1.91 -6.97 14.75
C ASP A 188 -2.12 -5.62 14.04
N GLN A 189 -2.52 -4.59 14.78
CA GLN A 189 -2.62 -3.23 14.26
C GLN A 189 -1.26 -2.65 13.84
N GLN A 190 -0.19 -2.94 14.57
CA GLN A 190 1.17 -2.53 14.19
C GLN A 190 1.70 -3.35 13.02
N ARG A 191 1.36 -4.65 12.95
CA ARG A 191 1.81 -5.54 11.88
C ARG A 191 1.15 -5.22 10.55
N GLY A 192 -0.11 -4.77 10.57
CA GLY A 192 -0.87 -4.49 9.37
C GLY A 192 -0.44 -3.21 8.65
N TRP A 193 -0.95 -3.04 7.43
CA TRP A 193 -0.77 -1.82 6.64
C TRP A 193 -1.92 -1.64 5.67
N VAL A 194 -2.10 -0.40 5.22
CA VAL A 194 -3.00 -0.08 4.12
C VAL A 194 -2.31 -0.39 2.80
N THR A 195 -3.01 -1.10 1.94
CA THR A 195 -2.54 -1.42 0.60
C THR A 195 -3.71 -1.50 -0.38
N THR A 196 -3.42 -1.28 -1.66
CA THR A 196 -4.38 -1.49 -2.74
C THR A 196 -4.00 -2.75 -3.49
N LEU A 197 -4.92 -3.71 -3.60
CA LEU A 197 -4.68 -4.98 -4.29
C LEU A 197 -5.67 -5.18 -5.42
N HIS A 198 -5.19 -5.77 -6.51
CA HIS A 198 -6.02 -6.35 -7.55
C HIS A 198 -6.23 -7.83 -7.25
N LEU A 199 -7.48 -8.23 -7.04
CA LEU A 199 -7.84 -9.61 -6.75
C LEU A 199 -8.45 -10.25 -8.00
N HIS A 200 -7.79 -11.31 -8.48
CA HIS A 200 -8.22 -12.10 -9.65
C HIS A 200 -9.22 -13.18 -9.28
#